data_AF-A0A6J5FAE1-F1
#
_entry.id   AF-A0A6J5FAE1-F1
#
_cell.length_a   1.000
_cell.length_b   1.000
_cell.length_c   1.000
_cell.angle_alpha   90.00
_cell.angle_beta   90.00
_cell.angle_gamma   90.00
#
_symmetry.space_group_name_H-M   'P 1'
#
loop_
_entity.id
_entity.type
_entity.pdbx_description
1 polymer ?
#
loop_
_entity_poly.entity_id
_entity_poly.type
_entity_poly.pdbx_seq_one_letter_code
_entity_poly.pdbx_strand_id
1 'polypeptide(L)'
;MGGAVSSKFPLLNERIYAPYKIAALVEVLAEQGIAPEDSLKGSGVEPDQIYDASVMTSVRQYAAVCRNAVSLSSDPATPFRTGARLHLAAYGMYGYALMSCLSLRDYFRLGVKYHRLATPTITIEWTEHPDTSV
;
A
#
# COMPACT_ATOMS: atom_id res chain seq x y z
N MET A 1 32.40 2.14 -5.42
CA MET A 1 31.77 2.61 -6.66
C MET A 1 30.72 1.58 -7.08
N GLY A 2 29.45 1.84 -6.77
CA GLY A 2 28.31 1.03 -7.18
C GLY A 2 27.13 1.98 -7.28
N GLY A 3 26.57 2.11 -8.49
CA GLY A 3 25.84 3.28 -8.95
C GLY A 3 24.64 3.67 -8.10
N ALA A 4 24.40 4.99 -8.04
CA ALA A 4 23.16 5.56 -7.53
C ALA A 4 21.99 4.86 -8.23
N VAL A 5 21.25 4.06 -7.47
CA VAL A 5 19.95 3.54 -7.90
C VAL A 5 19.08 4.77 -8.10
N SER A 6 18.88 5.15 -9.36
CA SER A 6 17.94 6.19 -9.73
C SER A 6 16.59 5.79 -9.14
N SER A 7 16.20 6.45 -8.04
CA SER A 7 14.87 6.31 -7.44
C SER A 7 13.88 6.96 -8.41
N LYS A 8 13.56 6.22 -9.47
CA LYS A 8 12.44 6.53 -10.34
C LYS A 8 11.22 6.46 -9.43
N PHE A 9 10.77 7.62 -8.97
CA PHE A 9 9.53 7.78 -8.23
C PHE A 9 8.46 6.89 -8.87
N PRO A 10 7.57 6.27 -8.07
CA PRO A 10 6.48 5.48 -8.61
C PRO A 10 5.75 6.30 -9.68
N LEU A 11 5.28 5.64 -10.72
CA LEU A 11 4.54 6.27 -11.80
C LEU A 11 3.21 6.73 -11.21
N LEU A 12 3.21 7.90 -10.58
CA LEU A 12 2.22 8.30 -9.57
C LEU A 12 0.80 8.31 -10.14
N ASN A 13 0.68 8.54 -11.44
CA ASN A 13 -0.59 8.63 -12.16
C ASN A 13 -0.97 7.35 -12.88
N GLU A 14 -0.05 6.38 -13.01
CA GLU A 14 -0.33 5.15 -13.72
C GLU A 14 -1.31 4.29 -12.95
N ARG A 15 -2.38 3.89 -13.63
CA ARG A 15 -3.43 3.04 -13.11
C ARG A 15 -3.07 1.59 -13.34
N ILE A 16 -2.19 1.06 -12.48
CA ILE A 16 -1.64 -0.30 -12.58
C ILE A 16 -1.76 -1.10 -11.28
N TYR A 17 -2.39 -0.53 -10.24
CA TYR A 17 -2.50 -1.16 -8.93
C TYR A 17 -3.95 -1.52 -8.61
N ALA A 18 -4.18 -2.75 -8.17
CA ALA A 18 -5.50 -3.16 -7.66
C ALA A 18 -5.94 -2.27 -6.47
N PRO A 19 -7.24 -2.03 -6.30
CA PRO A 19 -7.76 -1.04 -5.35
C PRO A 19 -7.74 -1.50 -3.89
N TYR A 20 -7.17 -2.67 -3.56
CA TYR A 20 -7.24 -3.28 -2.23
C TYR A 20 -6.78 -2.36 -1.08
N LYS A 21 -5.77 -1.49 -1.29
CA LYS A 21 -5.35 -0.52 -0.27
C LYS A 21 -6.37 0.58 -0.03
N ILE A 22 -7.06 1.01 -1.09
CA ILE A 22 -8.14 2.00 -1.00
C ILE A 22 -9.33 1.35 -0.30
N ALA A 23 -9.75 0.16 -0.74
CA ALA A 23 -10.86 -0.59 -0.14
C ALA A 23 -10.66 -0.77 1.37
N ALA A 24 -9.50 -1.27 1.80
CA ALA A 24 -9.19 -1.47 3.23
C ALA A 24 -9.29 -0.17 4.05
N LEU A 25 -8.81 0.95 3.51
CA LEU A 25 -8.88 2.25 4.18
C LEU A 25 -10.33 2.77 4.26
N VAL A 26 -11.07 2.68 3.15
CA VAL A 26 -12.47 3.11 3.06
C VAL A 26 -13.34 2.30 4.03
N GLU A 27 -13.15 0.98 4.12
CA GLU A 27 -13.89 0.14 5.06
C GLU A 27 -13.62 0.50 6.53
N VAL A 28 -12.36 0.79 6.89
CA VAL A 28 -12.02 1.22 8.26
C VAL A 28 -12.68 2.56 8.58
N LEU A 29 -12.69 3.50 7.64
CA LEU A 29 -13.33 4.80 7.82
C LEU A 29 -14.86 4.66 7.88
N ALA A 30 -15.45 3.76 7.10
CA ALA A 30 -16.89 3.45 7.14
C ALA A 30 -17.33 2.92 8.51
N GLU A 31 -16.52 2.04 9.12
CA GLU A 31 -16.76 1.59 10.51
C GLU A 31 -16.62 2.70 11.55
N GLN A 32 -15.90 3.78 11.21
CA GLN A 32 -15.81 5.00 12.02
C GLN A 32 -16.93 6.00 11.72
N GLY A 33 -17.91 5.63 10.89
CA GLY A 33 -19.07 6.46 10.53
C GLY A 33 -18.83 7.46 9.40
N ILE A 34 -17.71 7.35 8.68
CA ILE A 34 -17.38 8.22 7.54
C ILE A 34 -17.92 7.57 6.26
N ALA A 35 -18.69 8.31 5.49
CA ALA A 35 -19.24 7.80 4.24
C ALA A 35 -18.13 7.43 3.23
N PRO A 36 -18.24 6.32 2.47
CA PRO A 36 -17.27 5.97 1.44
C PRO A 36 -16.99 7.10 0.44
N GLU A 37 -18.01 7.86 0.07
CA GLU A 37 -17.94 9.00 -0.86
C GLU A 37 -17.02 10.10 -0.32
N ASP A 38 -17.07 10.38 0.98
CA ASP A 38 -16.21 11.38 1.63
C ASP A 38 -14.75 10.92 1.65
N SER A 39 -14.53 9.62 1.90
CA SER A 39 -13.20 9.01 1.87
C SER A 39 -12.59 9.08 0.46
N LEU A 40 -13.41 8.89 -0.59
CA LEU A 40 -12.99 8.86 -1.99
C LEU A 40 -12.98 10.24 -2.67
N LYS A 41 -13.50 11.29 -2.02
CA LYS A 41 -13.66 12.63 -2.59
C LYS A 41 -12.38 13.15 -3.23
N GLY A 42 -12.47 13.55 -4.50
CA GLY A 42 -11.33 14.11 -5.26
C GLY A 42 -10.24 13.10 -5.63
N SER A 43 -10.41 11.80 -5.34
CA SER A 43 -9.53 10.74 -5.83
C SER A 43 -9.87 10.31 -7.27
N GLY A 44 -11.08 10.59 -7.75
CA GLY A 44 -11.56 10.10 -9.04
C GLY A 44 -11.69 8.57 -9.08
N VAL A 45 -11.93 7.96 -7.92
CA VAL A 45 -12.33 6.56 -7.74
C VAL A 45 -13.75 6.56 -7.18
N GLU A 46 -14.65 5.80 -7.80
CA GLU A 46 -16.04 5.68 -7.36
C GLU A 46 -16.19 4.55 -6.32
N PRO A 47 -17.21 4.58 -5.44
CA PRO A 47 -17.38 3.58 -4.38
C PRO A 47 -17.52 2.14 -4.86
N ASP A 48 -18.09 1.90 -6.03
CA ASP A 48 -18.24 0.58 -6.63
C ASP A 48 -16.92 0.04 -7.19
N GLN A 49 -16.05 0.93 -7.68
CA GLN A 49 -14.77 0.59 -8.30
C GLN A 49 -13.78 -0.06 -7.33
N ILE A 50 -13.88 0.20 -6.02
CA ILE A 50 -12.93 -0.36 -5.04
C ILE A 50 -13.13 -1.87 -4.80
N TYR A 51 -14.28 -2.40 -5.24
CA TYR A 51 -14.64 -3.82 -5.16
C TYR A 51 -14.53 -4.54 -6.51
N ASP A 52 -14.24 -3.82 -7.59
CA ASP A 52 -14.05 -4.38 -8.92
C ASP A 52 -12.58 -4.77 -9.13
N ALA A 53 -12.33 -6.09 -9.24
CA ALA A 53 -11.00 -6.64 -9.46
C ALA A 53 -10.38 -6.27 -10.82
N SER A 54 -11.18 -5.80 -11.79
CA SER A 54 -10.71 -5.34 -13.10
C SER A 54 -10.24 -3.88 -13.09
N VAL A 55 -10.64 -3.10 -12.09
CA VAL A 55 -10.26 -1.68 -11.98
C VAL A 55 -8.83 -1.56 -11.46
N MET A 56 -8.03 -0.75 -12.15
CA MET A 56 -6.71 -0.37 -11.69
C MET A 56 -6.69 1.09 -11.25
N THR A 57 -5.94 1.35 -10.19
CA THR A 57 -5.78 2.65 -9.53
C THR A 57 -4.31 3.05 -9.52
N SER A 58 -4.06 4.33 -9.22
CA SER A 58 -2.72 4.90 -9.16
C SER A 58 -2.31 5.26 -7.73
N VAL A 59 -1.00 5.42 -7.51
CA VAL A 59 -0.47 5.87 -6.21
C VAL A 59 -1.05 7.23 -5.83
N ARG A 60 -1.27 8.14 -6.79
CA ARG A 60 -1.89 9.45 -6.52
C ARG A 60 -3.31 9.33 -6.00
N GLN A 61 -4.09 8.38 -6.52
CA GLN A 61 -5.46 8.16 -6.06
C GLN A 61 -5.45 7.62 -4.63
N TYR A 62 -4.63 6.62 -4.34
CA TYR A 62 -4.47 6.13 -2.97
C TYR A 62 -4.01 7.24 -2.02
N ALA A 63 -3.02 8.05 -2.42
CA ALA A 63 -2.55 9.17 -1.62
C ALA A 63 -3.64 10.25 -1.39
N ALA A 64 -4.59 10.43 -2.31
CA ALA A 64 -5.73 11.32 -2.11
C ALA A 64 -6.66 10.78 -1.02
N VAL A 65 -6.98 9.48 -1.06
CA VAL A 65 -7.80 8.83 -0.02
C VAL A 65 -7.09 8.87 1.34
N CYS A 66 -5.78 8.67 1.40
CA CYS A 66 -5.00 8.87 2.63
C CYS A 66 -5.10 10.30 3.19
N ARG A 67 -5.05 11.33 2.33
CA ARG A 67 -5.23 12.72 2.78
C ARG A 67 -6.62 12.96 3.35
N ASN A 68 -7.65 12.43 2.71
CA ASN A 68 -9.03 12.51 3.21
C ASN A 68 -9.15 11.83 4.57
N ALA A 69 -8.59 10.62 4.71
CA ALA A 69 -8.56 9.88 5.97
C ALA A 69 -7.95 10.68 7.12
N VAL A 70 -6.80 11.33 6.89
CA VAL A 70 -6.13 12.19 7.88
C VAL A 70 -6.98 13.40 8.25
N SER A 71 -7.78 13.93 7.33
CA SER A 71 -8.67 15.07 7.61
C SER A 71 -9.99 14.71 8.27
N LEU A 72 -10.50 13.50 8.04
CA LEU A 72 -11.84 13.06 8.44
C LEU A 72 -11.82 12.22 9.72
N SER A 73 -10.80 11.37 9.92
CA SER A 73 -10.67 10.56 11.12
C SER A 73 -9.85 11.27 12.20
N SER A 74 -10.34 11.22 13.43
CA SER A 74 -9.62 11.62 14.64
C SER A 74 -9.03 10.43 15.42
N ASP A 75 -9.27 9.19 14.97
CA ASP A 75 -8.81 7.98 15.65
C ASP A 75 -7.35 7.65 15.26
N PRO A 76 -6.38 7.78 16.18
CA PRO A 76 -4.99 7.45 15.88
C PRO A 76 -4.77 5.96 15.55
N ALA A 77 -5.74 5.08 15.84
CA ALA A 77 -5.70 3.67 15.48
C ALA A 77 -6.06 3.39 14.01
N THR A 78 -6.65 4.35 13.27
CA THR A 78 -7.06 4.19 11.86
C THR A 78 -5.98 3.56 10.97
N PRO A 79 -4.73 4.06 10.91
CA PRO A 79 -3.71 3.47 10.04
C PRO A 79 -3.33 2.05 10.46
N PHE A 80 -3.34 1.72 11.75
CA PHE A 80 -3.04 0.38 12.25
C PHE A 80 -4.14 -0.61 11.90
N ARG A 81 -5.41 -0.22 12.05
CA ARG A 81 -6.56 -1.03 11.63
C ARG A 81 -6.56 -1.26 10.12
N THR A 82 -6.21 -0.25 9.35
CA THR A 82 -6.06 -0.35 7.89
C THR A 82 -4.96 -1.35 7.54
N GLY A 83 -3.77 -1.19 8.14
CA GLY A 83 -2.63 -2.09 7.91
C GLY A 83 -2.93 -3.54 8.28
N ALA A 84 -3.68 -3.78 9.37
CA ALA A 84 -4.07 -5.12 9.80
C ALA A 84 -4.95 -5.88 8.79
N ARG A 85 -5.66 -5.17 7.89
CA ARG A 85 -6.47 -5.76 6.81
C ARG A 85 -5.67 -6.08 5.55
N LEU A 86 -4.45 -5.55 5.43
CA LEU A 86 -3.61 -5.74 4.25
C LEU A 86 -2.82 -7.04 4.35
N HIS A 87 -3.47 -8.16 4.03
CA HIS A 87 -2.82 -9.45 3.94
C HIS A 87 -1.83 -9.52 2.77
N LEU A 88 -0.73 -10.25 2.93
CA LEU A 88 0.26 -10.45 1.87
C LEU A 88 -0.37 -10.98 0.57
N ALA A 89 -1.37 -11.87 0.66
CA ALA A 89 -2.06 -12.39 -0.52
C ALA A 89 -2.75 -11.30 -1.38
N ALA A 90 -3.16 -10.17 -0.81
CA ALA A 90 -3.77 -9.05 -1.54
C ALA A 90 -2.78 -8.36 -2.50
N TYR A 91 -1.48 -8.54 -2.27
CA TYR A 91 -0.42 -8.02 -3.14
C TYR A 91 -0.17 -8.90 -4.39
N GLY A 92 -1.03 -9.88 -4.65
CA GLY A 92 -0.93 -10.75 -5.82
C GLY A 92 0.37 -11.57 -5.82
N MET A 93 0.98 -11.75 -6.99
CA MET A 93 2.19 -12.56 -7.14
C MET A 93 3.37 -12.09 -6.28
N TYR A 94 3.49 -10.78 -6.02
CA TYR A 94 4.49 -10.26 -5.10
C TYR A 94 4.29 -10.80 -3.69
N GLY A 95 3.06 -10.78 -3.20
CA GLY A 95 2.67 -11.37 -1.92
C GLY A 95 2.95 -12.87 -1.83
N TYR A 96 2.61 -13.63 -2.87
CA TYR A 96 2.89 -15.07 -2.92
C TYR A 96 4.40 -15.37 -2.90
N ALA A 97 5.20 -14.60 -3.64
CA ALA A 97 6.65 -14.75 -3.62
C ALA A 97 7.24 -14.52 -2.21
N LEU A 98 6.74 -13.49 -1.51
CA LEU A 98 7.12 -13.22 -0.13
C LEU A 98 6.74 -14.36 0.81
N MET A 99 5.51 -14.87 0.75
CA MET A 99 5.03 -15.98 1.58
C MET A 99 5.77 -17.30 1.31
N SER A 100 6.37 -17.45 0.13
CA SER A 100 7.12 -18.66 -0.27
C SER A 100 8.59 -18.65 0.19
N CYS A 101 9.05 -17.58 0.83
CA CYS A 101 10.43 -17.48 1.31
C CYS A 101 10.66 -18.40 2.51
N LEU A 102 11.79 -19.12 2.51
CA LEU A 102 12.17 -20.01 3.61
C LEU A 102 13.02 -19.31 4.69
N SER A 103 13.42 -18.06 4.46
CA SER A 103 14.20 -17.27 5.42
C SER A 103 13.75 -15.81 5.42
N LEU A 104 13.91 -15.14 6.57
CA LEU A 104 13.60 -13.72 6.71
C LEU A 104 14.53 -12.84 5.83
N ARG A 105 15.78 -13.28 5.66
CA ARG A 105 16.74 -12.67 4.75
C ARG A 105 16.20 -12.64 3.31
N ASP A 106 15.72 -13.78 2.82
CA ASP A 106 15.19 -13.88 1.46
C ASP A 106 13.90 -13.08 1.31
N TYR A 107 13.04 -13.12 2.34
CA TYR A 107 11.82 -12.31 2.41
C TYR A 107 12.13 -10.82 2.22
N PHE A 108 13.02 -10.24 3.03
CA PHE A 108 13.34 -8.81 2.91
C PHE A 108 14.09 -8.50 1.61
N ARG A 109 14.99 -9.37 1.15
CA ARG A 109 15.69 -9.19 -0.13
C ARG A 109 14.71 -9.13 -1.30
N LEU A 110 13.72 -10.02 -1.35
CA LEU A 110 12.65 -10.02 -2.36
C LEU A 110 11.73 -8.82 -2.20
N GLY A 111 11.38 -8.50 -0.95
CA GLY A 111 10.51 -7.38 -0.61
C GLY A 111 11.06 -6.05 -1.10
N VAL A 112 12.31 -5.74 -0.78
CA VAL A 112 12.98 -4.52 -1.25
C VAL A 112 13.13 -4.53 -2.78
N LYS A 113 13.56 -5.65 -3.37
CA LYS A 113 13.80 -5.75 -4.82
C LYS A 113 12.53 -5.49 -5.65
N TYR A 114 11.38 -6.00 -5.20
CA TYR A 114 10.12 -5.96 -5.95
C TYR A 114 9.05 -5.06 -5.32
N HIS A 115 9.42 -4.18 -4.38
CA HIS A 115 8.52 -3.26 -3.68
C HIS A 115 7.62 -2.43 -4.62
N ARG A 116 8.06 -2.17 -5.86
CA ARG A 116 7.28 -1.46 -6.87
C ARG A 116 5.94 -2.11 -7.21
N LEU A 117 5.77 -3.41 -6.94
CA LEU A 117 4.50 -4.12 -7.13
C LEU A 117 3.48 -3.86 -6.00
N ALA A 118 3.90 -3.20 -4.92
CA ALA A 118 3.13 -3.05 -3.70
C ALA A 118 2.48 -1.68 -3.53
N THR A 119 2.14 -0.96 -4.61
CA THR A 119 1.61 0.42 -4.57
C THR A 119 2.45 1.32 -3.65
N PRO A 120 3.75 1.53 -3.96
CA PRO A 120 4.68 2.12 -3.03
C PRO A 120 4.42 3.62 -2.86
N THR A 121 4.28 4.05 -1.60
CA THR A 121 4.22 5.48 -1.21
C THR A 121 5.53 5.96 -0.58
N ILE A 122 6.43 5.03 -0.28
CA ILE A 122 7.73 5.24 0.36
C ILE A 122 8.80 4.41 -0.34
N THR A 123 10.08 4.73 -0.10
CA THR A 123 11.19 3.83 -0.40
C THR A 123 11.47 2.97 0.83
N ILE A 124 11.79 1.70 0.60
CA ILE A 124 12.23 0.79 1.66
C ILE A 124 13.63 0.28 1.34
N GLU A 125 14.44 0.10 2.38
CA GLU A 125 15.78 -0.46 2.30
C GLU A 125 15.92 -1.53 3.39
N TRP A 126 16.80 -2.50 3.15
CA TRP A 126 17.09 -3.59 4.08
C TRP A 126 18.60 -3.69 4.26
N THR A 127 19.03 -3.67 5.52
CA THR A 127 20.40 -3.88 5.95
C THR A 127 20.43 -4.97 7.01
N GLU A 128 21.50 -5.75 7.04
CA GLU A 128 21.71 -6.75 8.07
C GLU A 128 22.99 -6.42 8.84
N HIS A 129 22.90 -6.49 10.16
CA HIS A 129 24.01 -6.24 11.07
C HIS A 129 24.35 -7.55 11.81
N PRO A 130 25.59 -8.07 11.71
CA PRO A 130 25.97 -9.34 12.33
C PRO A 130 25.87 -9.35 13.86
N ASP A 131 26.02 -8.17 14.49
CA ASP A 131 26.25 -8.04 15.93
C ASP A 131 25.15 -7.25 16.66
N THR A 132 24.05 -6.90 15.98
CA THR A 132 22.93 -6.15 16.55
C THR A 132 21.62 -6.63 15.95
N SER A 133 20.62 -6.87 16.81
CA SER A 133 19.27 -7.30 16.44
C SER A 133 18.32 -6.12 16.13
N VAL A 134 18.87 -4.96 15.77
CA VAL A 134 18.13 -3.72 15.48
C VAL A 134 18.33 -3.31 14.04
#